data_AF-A0A6J4RNI1-F1
#
_entry.id   AF-A0A6J4RNI1-F1
#
_cell.length_a   1.000
_cell.length_b   1.000
_cell.length_c   1.000
_cell.angle_alpha   90.00
_cell.angle_beta   90.00
_cell.angle_gamma   90.00
#
_symmetry.space_group_name_H-M   'P 1'
#
loop_
_entity.id
_entity.type
_entity.pdbx_description
1 polymer ?
#
loop_
_entity_poly.entity_id
_entity_poly.type
_entity_poly.pdbx_seq_one_letter_code
_entity_poly.pdbx_strand_id
1 'polypeptide(L)'
;MRGVFLGLIQEETTGAEGAADAATDRLQQTGKETQGYLDELGAFFAGIRDSVIDPRTIAKLIVAALVVALGIIAYRAIIFGVPRLLNWRRRRRHEPLDEEAVAKIKRRDTAITLVRTALRYVALIVVALLVLSIFFDNLIPAATGATVLAAVLGFGAQSLLRDVIAGLSIVFEGQYAVGDFIEVSPPQGVTGIVEELGLRMTKIRSLSGEVSYIPNGAILGITNHVSGRQRFNVEVQVSDAEAAENVLTSLDEATELYLNPPRLAERSETEDGRVRMRIVAGVLPSMAWLVEEHLVERIKAAVGEKALAAEPLVYKVDQANLRRVRDLLPEEAERNLPREAEKKLK
;
A
#
# COMPACT_ATOMS: atom_id res chain seq x y z
N MET A 1 38.53 -70.43 89.99
CA MET A 1 38.36 -69.22 89.15
C MET A 1 39.59 -69.00 88.25
N ARG A 2 39.75 -69.80 87.20
CA ARG A 2 40.82 -69.59 86.18
C ARG A 2 40.45 -70.07 84.77
N GLY A 3 39.27 -70.68 84.58
CA GLY A 3 38.80 -71.20 83.29
C GLY A 3 37.74 -70.35 82.57
N VAL A 4 37.19 -69.31 83.20
CA VAL A 4 36.18 -68.43 82.57
C VAL A 4 36.82 -67.20 81.90
N PHE A 5 38.06 -66.85 82.28
CA PHE A 5 38.75 -65.67 81.77
C PHE A 5 39.52 -65.91 80.46
N LEU A 6 39.83 -67.16 80.08
CA LEU A 6 40.52 -67.46 78.81
C LEU A 6 39.57 -67.59 77.60
N GLY A 7 38.29 -67.93 77.82
CA GLY A 7 37.30 -68.01 76.75
C GLY A 7 36.86 -66.63 76.24
N LEU A 8 36.75 -65.65 77.15
CA LEU A 8 36.34 -64.28 76.81
C LEU A 8 37.39 -63.50 76.01
N ILE A 9 38.68 -63.79 76.19
CA ILE A 9 39.75 -63.11 75.43
C ILE A 9 39.90 -63.71 74.01
N GLN A 10 39.57 -64.98 73.80
CA GLN A 10 39.63 -65.62 72.48
C GLN A 10 38.41 -65.29 71.59
N GLU A 11 37.26 -64.97 72.19
CA GLU A 11 36.05 -64.57 71.46
C GLU A 11 36.12 -63.09 71.00
N GLU A 12 36.76 -62.21 71.78
CA GLU A 12 36.97 -60.79 71.40
C GLU A 12 38.03 -60.59 70.31
N THR A 13 39.10 -61.39 70.27
CA THR A 13 40.16 -61.22 69.24
C THR A 13 39.74 -61.76 67.87
N THR A 14 38.91 -62.80 67.82
CA THR A 14 38.41 -63.38 66.56
C THR A 14 37.34 -62.50 65.91
N GLY A 15 36.53 -61.81 66.72
CA GLY A 15 35.57 -60.81 66.24
C GLY A 15 36.23 -59.52 65.72
N ALA A 16 37.39 -59.13 66.28
CA ALA A 16 38.13 -57.95 65.85
C ALA A 16 38.87 -58.16 64.51
N GLU A 17 39.50 -59.32 64.30
CA GLU A 17 40.12 -59.67 63.00
C GLU A 17 39.07 -59.85 61.90
N GLY A 18 37.96 -60.55 62.17
CA GLY A 18 36.87 -60.72 61.20
C GLY A 18 36.14 -59.42 60.85
N ALA A 19 36.03 -58.48 61.81
CA ALA A 19 35.49 -57.15 61.56
C ALA A 19 36.46 -56.26 60.76
N ALA A 20 37.77 -56.42 60.96
CA ALA A 20 38.80 -55.70 60.20
C ALA A 20 38.88 -56.20 58.75
N ASP A 21 38.82 -57.51 58.51
CA ASP A 21 38.77 -58.07 57.15
C ASP A 21 37.45 -57.70 56.45
N ALA A 22 36.31 -57.78 57.13
CA ALA A 22 35.03 -57.35 56.56
C ALA A 22 34.97 -55.84 56.28
N ALA A 23 35.65 -55.01 57.08
CA ALA A 23 35.78 -53.58 56.80
C ALA A 23 36.71 -53.32 55.61
N THR A 24 37.80 -54.08 55.49
CA THR A 24 38.77 -53.97 54.39
C THR A 24 38.15 -54.43 53.07
N ASP A 25 37.38 -55.51 53.07
CA ASP A 25 36.63 -56.00 51.91
C ASP A 25 35.54 -55.01 51.47
N ARG A 26 34.83 -54.39 52.43
CA ARG A 26 33.85 -53.33 52.11
C ARG A 26 34.51 -52.11 51.51
N LEU A 27 35.66 -51.67 52.02
CA LEU A 27 36.41 -50.55 51.44
C LEU A 27 36.96 -50.86 50.05
N GLN A 28 37.40 -52.09 49.81
CA GLN A 28 37.80 -52.54 48.46
C GLN A 28 36.62 -52.65 47.51
N GLN A 29 35.46 -53.09 47.99
CA GLN A 29 34.23 -53.18 47.20
C GLN A 29 33.68 -51.80 46.84
N THR A 30 33.64 -50.86 47.80
CA THR A 30 33.27 -49.47 47.55
C THR A 30 34.28 -48.76 46.64
N GLY A 31 35.57 -49.08 46.76
CA GLY A 31 36.62 -48.60 45.86
C GLY A 31 36.46 -49.09 44.40
N LYS A 32 36.05 -50.35 44.21
CA LYS A 32 35.75 -50.92 42.89
C LYS A 32 34.45 -50.38 42.29
N GLU A 33 33.41 -50.19 43.08
CA GLU A 33 32.15 -49.59 42.63
C GLU A 33 32.35 -48.12 42.23
N THR A 34 33.09 -47.35 43.02
CA THR A 34 33.44 -45.97 42.68
C THR A 34 34.34 -45.87 41.45
N GLN A 35 35.29 -46.80 41.26
CA GLN A 35 36.05 -46.90 40.00
C GLN A 35 35.15 -47.27 38.81
N GLY A 36 34.19 -48.18 38.98
CA GLY A 36 33.22 -48.52 37.94
C GLY A 36 32.38 -47.33 37.49
N TYR A 37 31.92 -46.48 38.42
CA TYR A 37 31.22 -45.24 38.08
C TYR A 37 32.12 -44.22 37.36
N LEU A 38 33.39 -44.12 37.76
CA LEU A 38 34.35 -43.24 37.10
C LEU A 38 34.70 -43.72 35.69
N ASP A 39 34.77 -45.03 35.47
CA ASP A 39 34.99 -45.63 34.15
C ASP A 39 33.75 -45.52 33.25
N GLU A 40 32.54 -45.68 33.78
CA GLU A 40 31.28 -45.43 33.05
C GLU A 40 31.12 -43.95 32.68
N LEU A 41 31.43 -43.04 33.59
CA LEU A 41 31.50 -41.60 33.31
C LEU A 41 32.58 -41.30 32.26
N GLY A 42 33.76 -41.91 32.38
CA GLY A 42 34.83 -41.82 31.41
C GLY A 42 34.41 -42.30 30.02
N ALA A 43 33.69 -43.42 29.94
CA ALA A 43 33.14 -43.98 28.70
C ALA A 43 32.01 -43.11 28.11
N PHE A 44 31.18 -42.49 28.96
CA PHE A 44 30.17 -41.53 28.53
C PHE A 44 30.79 -40.25 27.95
N PHE A 45 31.78 -39.68 28.63
CA PHE A 45 32.52 -38.51 28.12
C PHE A 45 33.36 -38.87 26.90
N ALA A 46 33.92 -40.08 26.81
CA ALA A 46 34.59 -40.58 25.62
C ALA A 46 33.62 -40.77 24.44
N GLY A 47 32.41 -41.29 24.68
CA GLY A 47 31.35 -41.40 23.68
C GLY A 47 30.86 -40.04 23.17
N ILE A 48 30.71 -39.05 24.05
CA ILE A 48 30.43 -37.66 23.67
C ILE A 48 31.60 -37.08 22.87
N ARG A 49 32.83 -37.26 23.35
CA ARG A 49 34.04 -36.77 22.70
C ARG A 49 34.18 -37.35 21.30
N ASP A 50 34.01 -38.65 21.13
CA ASP A 50 34.18 -39.32 19.84
C ASP A 50 33.03 -38.96 18.88
N SER A 51 31.80 -38.76 19.37
CA SER A 51 30.67 -38.28 18.55
C SER A 51 30.77 -36.78 18.19
N VAL A 52 31.46 -35.98 18.99
CA VAL A 52 31.75 -34.55 18.72
C VAL A 52 32.99 -34.39 17.81
N ILE A 53 33.97 -35.29 17.90
CA ILE A 53 35.19 -35.32 17.05
C ILE A 53 34.95 -36.03 15.72
N ASP A 54 33.80 -36.69 15.53
CA ASP A 54 33.39 -37.24 14.25
C ASP A 54 33.53 -36.19 13.12
N PRO A 55 34.28 -36.46 12.04
CA PRO A 55 34.50 -35.50 10.95
C PRO A 55 33.19 -34.98 10.33
N ARG A 56 32.12 -35.79 10.41
CA ARG A 56 30.76 -35.43 9.95
C ARG A 56 30.10 -34.41 10.87
N THR A 57 30.25 -34.52 12.19
CA THR A 57 29.71 -33.58 13.17
C THR A 57 30.47 -32.25 13.10
N ILE A 58 31.79 -32.29 12.95
CA ILE A 58 32.62 -31.09 12.73
C ILE A 58 32.21 -30.37 11.44
N ALA A 59 32.00 -31.11 10.33
CA ALA A 59 31.52 -30.52 9.09
C ALA A 59 30.14 -29.87 9.25
N LYS A 60 29.20 -30.53 9.95
CA LYS A 60 27.88 -29.97 10.28
C LYS A 60 28.00 -28.68 11.11
N LEU A 61 28.86 -28.64 12.12
CA LEU A 61 29.09 -27.44 12.93
C LEU A 61 29.70 -26.29 12.12
N ILE A 62 30.65 -26.56 11.23
CA ILE A 62 31.25 -25.54 10.34
C ILE A 62 30.20 -24.98 9.39
N VAL A 63 29.40 -25.84 8.77
CA VAL A 63 28.32 -25.42 7.86
C VAL A 63 27.26 -24.61 8.62
N ALA A 64 26.90 -25.00 9.84
CA ALA A 64 25.96 -24.25 10.67
C ALA A 64 26.50 -22.86 11.03
N ALA A 65 27.78 -22.76 11.41
CA ALA A 65 28.44 -21.49 11.68
C ALA A 65 28.50 -20.60 10.43
N LEU A 66 28.78 -21.18 9.26
CA LEU A 66 28.76 -20.47 7.97
C LEU A 66 27.37 -19.93 7.65
N VAL A 67 26.33 -20.75 7.81
CA VAL A 67 24.93 -20.36 7.56
C VAL A 67 24.49 -19.23 8.48
N VAL A 68 24.85 -19.30 9.77
CA VAL A 68 24.56 -18.23 10.74
C VAL A 68 25.30 -16.95 10.36
N ALA A 69 26.59 -17.04 10.02
CA ALA A 69 27.37 -15.90 9.58
C ALA A 69 26.77 -15.25 8.32
N LEU A 70 26.38 -16.06 7.33
CA LEU A 70 25.77 -15.61 6.08
C LEU A 70 24.38 -14.99 6.32
N GLY A 71 23.60 -15.56 7.23
CA GLY A 71 22.32 -14.99 7.69
C GLY A 71 22.49 -13.63 8.38
N ILE A 72 23.49 -13.48 9.25
CA ILE A 72 23.82 -12.20 9.89
C ILE A 72 24.28 -11.17 8.86
N ILE A 73 25.13 -11.57 7.90
CA ILE A 73 25.59 -10.71 6.80
C ILE A 73 24.40 -10.25 5.96
N ALA A 74 23.50 -11.16 5.57
CA ALA A 74 22.30 -10.85 4.81
C ALA A 74 21.37 -9.88 5.58
N TYR A 75 21.12 -10.14 6.87
CA TYR A 75 20.34 -9.24 7.74
C TYR A 75 20.99 -7.85 7.85
N ARG A 76 22.32 -7.79 8.05
CA ARG A 76 23.09 -6.53 8.06
C ARG A 76 23.00 -5.82 6.72
N ALA A 77 23.11 -6.53 5.60
CA ALA A 77 23.02 -5.98 4.26
C ALA A 77 21.63 -5.39 3.98
N ILE A 78 20.55 -6.06 4.38
CA ILE A 78 19.18 -5.55 4.25
C ILE A 78 19.01 -4.26 5.08
N ILE A 79 19.39 -4.28 6.36
CA ILE A 79 19.21 -3.12 7.25
C ILE A 79 20.11 -1.94 6.85
N PHE A 80 21.30 -2.20 6.32
CA PHE A 80 22.26 -1.16 5.94
C PHE A 80 22.05 -0.65 4.50
N GLY A 81 21.56 -1.51 3.60
CA GLY A 81 21.29 -1.22 2.20
C GLY A 81 19.98 -0.47 1.97
N VAL A 82 18.89 -0.88 2.65
CA VAL A 82 17.57 -0.22 2.54
C VAL A 82 17.63 1.30 2.82
N PRO A 83 18.22 1.78 3.94
CA PRO A 83 18.33 3.21 4.19
C PRO A 83 19.35 3.90 3.27
N ARG A 84 20.38 3.21 2.76
CA ARG A 84 21.33 3.81 1.79
C ARG A 84 20.65 4.10 0.45
N LEU A 85 19.75 3.22 -0.01
CA LEU A 85 19.00 3.40 -1.24
C LEU A 85 17.92 4.48 -1.11
N LEU A 86 17.18 4.48 0.01
CA LEU A 86 16.12 5.47 0.28
C LEU A 86 16.66 6.87 0.58
N ASN A 87 17.80 6.99 1.26
CA ASN A 87 18.38 8.29 1.61
C ASN A 87 19.09 8.97 0.44
N TRP A 88 19.31 8.30 -0.70
CA TRP A 88 19.93 8.93 -1.87
C TRP A 88 19.03 10.02 -2.49
N ARG A 89 17.69 9.93 -2.30
CA ARG A 89 16.73 10.93 -2.79
C ARG A 89 16.26 11.97 -1.77
N ARG A 90 16.70 11.93 -0.50
CA ARG A 90 16.30 12.93 0.50
C ARG A 90 17.35 14.02 0.71
N ARG A 91 17.67 14.73 -0.38
CA ARG A 91 18.24 16.07 -0.26
C ARG A 91 17.12 17.07 0.02
N ARG A 92 17.14 17.61 1.24
CA ARG A 92 16.63 18.93 1.66
C ARG A 92 15.16 19.27 1.34
N ARG A 93 14.31 19.13 2.36
CA ARG A 93 13.36 20.19 2.74
C ARG A 93 13.44 20.37 4.24
N HIS A 94 13.97 21.52 4.67
CA HIS A 94 13.77 22.02 6.03
C HIS A 94 12.43 22.74 6.00
N GLU A 95 11.38 22.09 6.47
CA GLU A 95 10.14 22.77 6.86
C GLU A 95 10.28 23.23 8.32
N PRO A 96 9.72 24.39 8.69
CA PRO A 96 9.73 24.87 10.07
C PRO A 96 9.04 23.87 11.00
N LEU A 97 9.54 23.76 12.23
CA LEU A 97 9.15 22.76 13.22
C LEU A 97 7.80 23.13 13.85
N ASP A 98 6.69 22.76 13.22
CA ASP A 98 5.35 22.75 13.82
C ASP A 98 5.14 21.49 14.69
N GLU A 99 4.21 21.55 15.66
CA GLU A 99 3.82 20.41 16.52
C GLU A 99 3.36 19.18 15.69
N GLU A 100 2.75 19.41 14.53
CA GLU A 100 2.37 18.35 13.58
C GLU A 100 3.58 17.61 13.00
N ALA A 101 4.70 18.31 12.77
CA ALA A 101 5.94 17.71 12.28
C ALA A 101 6.56 16.79 13.34
N VAL A 102 6.50 17.16 14.62
CA VAL A 102 7.00 16.33 15.74
C VAL A 102 6.15 15.06 15.90
N ALA A 103 4.83 15.15 15.79
CA ALA A 103 3.94 13.98 15.80
C ALA A 103 4.19 13.04 14.61
N LYS A 104 4.43 13.61 13.41
CA LYS A 104 4.74 12.85 12.18
C LYS A 104 6.10 12.15 12.26
N ILE A 105 7.10 12.76 12.91
CA ILE A 105 8.41 12.15 13.16
C ILE A 105 8.27 10.96 14.14
N LYS A 106 7.58 11.15 15.27
CA LYS A 106 7.35 10.07 16.24
C LYS A 106 6.62 8.86 15.64
N ARG A 107 5.58 9.08 14.81
CA ARG A 107 4.88 7.99 14.11
C ARG A 107 5.78 7.23 13.14
N ARG A 108 6.70 7.92 12.46
CA ARG A 108 7.68 7.30 11.56
C ARG A 108 8.70 6.47 12.31
N ASP A 109 9.18 6.94 13.45
CA ASP A 109 10.16 6.21 14.26
C ASP A 109 9.57 4.91 14.83
N THR A 110 8.30 4.95 15.28
CA THR A 110 7.59 3.74 15.72
C THR A 110 7.39 2.77 14.55
N ALA A 111 6.96 3.24 13.38
CA ALA A 111 6.77 2.37 12.21
C ALA A 111 8.08 1.71 11.75
N ILE A 112 9.18 2.47 11.69
CA ILE A 112 10.50 1.94 11.34
C ILE A 112 10.97 0.91 12.37
N THR A 113 10.73 1.17 13.66
CA THR A 113 11.09 0.25 14.75
C THR A 113 10.30 -1.05 14.66
N LEU A 114 8.99 -0.99 14.37
CA LEU A 114 8.14 -2.16 14.19
C LEU A 114 8.58 -3.00 12.99
N VAL A 115 8.82 -2.38 11.83
CA VAL A 115 9.29 -3.08 10.63
C VAL A 115 10.65 -3.72 10.85
N ARG A 116 11.59 -3.01 11.49
CA ARG A 116 12.92 -3.55 11.82
C ARG A 116 12.81 -4.75 12.77
N THR A 117 11.93 -4.66 13.76
CA THR A 117 11.72 -5.74 14.74
C THR A 117 11.07 -6.96 14.08
N ALA A 118 10.08 -6.76 13.21
CA ALA A 118 9.46 -7.83 12.42
C ALA A 118 10.48 -8.53 11.51
N LEU A 119 11.27 -7.77 10.74
CA LEU A 119 12.33 -8.30 9.89
C LEU A 119 13.36 -9.10 10.68
N ARG A 120 13.71 -8.64 11.90
CA ARG A 120 14.63 -9.36 12.79
C ARG A 120 14.07 -10.72 13.21
N TYR A 121 12.80 -10.79 13.60
CA TYR A 121 12.17 -12.07 13.98
C TYR A 121 12.05 -13.02 12.78
N VAL A 122 11.67 -12.52 11.61
CA VAL A 122 11.62 -13.34 10.38
C VAL A 122 13.00 -13.90 10.03
N ALA A 123 14.04 -13.06 10.03
CA ALA A 123 15.41 -13.50 9.76
C ALA A 123 15.89 -14.54 10.79
N LEU A 124 15.57 -14.34 12.07
CA LEU A 124 15.88 -15.29 13.14
C LEU A 124 15.23 -16.66 12.90
N ILE A 125 13.93 -16.68 12.56
CA ILE A 125 13.20 -17.92 12.28
C ILE A 125 13.81 -18.65 11.08
N VAL A 126 14.10 -17.94 9.98
CA VAL A 126 14.70 -18.53 8.78
C VAL A 126 16.07 -19.12 9.09
N VAL A 127 16.95 -18.37 9.77
CA VAL A 127 18.28 -18.87 10.14
C VAL A 127 18.17 -20.07 11.10
N ALA A 128 17.24 -20.04 12.06
CA ALA A 128 17.01 -21.17 12.96
C ALA A 128 16.59 -22.44 12.21
N LEU A 129 15.66 -22.33 11.24
CA LEU A 129 15.25 -23.47 10.39
C LEU A 129 16.40 -24.00 9.53
N LEU A 130 17.24 -23.12 8.99
CA LEU A 130 18.43 -23.52 8.23
C LEU A 130 19.48 -24.18 9.12
N VAL A 131 19.66 -23.74 10.36
CA VAL A 131 20.57 -24.43 11.28
C VAL A 131 20.02 -25.80 11.65
N LEU A 132 18.72 -25.89 11.93
CA LEU A 132 18.04 -27.15 12.19
C LEU A 132 18.21 -28.13 11.01
N SER A 133 18.31 -27.62 9.78
CA SER A 133 18.51 -28.43 8.57
C SER A 133 19.76 -29.26 8.51
N ILE A 134 20.76 -28.84 9.26
CA ILE A 134 22.08 -29.45 9.21
C ILE A 134 22.15 -30.63 10.20
N PHE A 135 21.35 -30.57 11.27
CA PHE A 135 21.31 -31.59 12.32
C PHE A 135 20.21 -32.63 12.10
N PHE A 136 19.10 -32.24 11.45
CA PHE A 136 17.98 -33.12 11.19
C PHE A 136 17.91 -33.51 9.71
N ASP A 137 17.94 -34.80 9.42
CA ASP A 137 17.90 -35.31 8.04
C ASP A 137 16.55 -35.03 7.35
N ASN A 138 15.49 -34.78 8.11
CA ASN A 138 14.15 -34.48 7.61
C ASN A 138 13.57 -33.19 8.17
N LEU A 139 13.71 -32.12 7.39
CA LEU A 139 13.14 -30.80 7.72
C LEU A 139 11.75 -30.60 7.17
N ILE A 140 11.29 -31.53 6.35
CA ILE A 140 10.03 -31.43 5.64
C ILE A 140 8.89 -31.02 6.59
N PRO A 141 8.74 -31.58 7.82
CA PRO A 141 7.70 -31.13 8.74
C PRO A 141 7.86 -29.69 9.22
N ALA A 142 9.06 -29.28 9.62
CA ALA A 142 9.34 -27.92 10.13
C ALA A 142 9.22 -26.86 9.02
N ALA A 143 9.76 -27.16 7.84
CA ALA A 143 9.66 -26.32 6.66
C ALA A 143 8.21 -26.21 6.15
N THR A 144 7.44 -27.30 6.20
CA THR A 144 6.02 -27.30 5.83
C THR A 144 5.21 -26.44 6.80
N GLY A 145 5.43 -26.58 8.11
CA GLY A 145 4.76 -25.74 9.12
C GLY A 145 5.09 -24.25 8.95
N ALA A 146 6.36 -23.92 8.68
CA ALA A 146 6.79 -22.56 8.40
C ALA A 146 6.16 -22.00 7.10
N THR A 147 6.01 -22.84 6.08
CA THR A 147 5.37 -22.45 4.80
C THR A 147 3.89 -22.14 5.00
N VAL A 148 3.17 -22.99 5.74
CA VAL A 148 1.76 -22.74 6.08
C VAL A 148 1.61 -21.44 6.87
N LEU A 149 2.47 -21.22 7.88
CA LEU A 149 2.47 -19.99 8.65
C LEU A 149 2.78 -18.75 7.79
N ALA A 150 3.75 -18.85 6.88
CA ALA A 150 4.07 -17.80 5.92
C ALA A 150 2.90 -17.52 4.96
N ALA A 151 2.18 -18.55 4.52
CA ALA A 151 0.99 -18.39 3.68
C ALA A 151 -0.11 -17.64 4.43
N VAL A 152 -0.39 -18.00 5.68
CA VAL A 152 -1.38 -17.29 6.53
C VAL A 152 -1.01 -15.82 6.72
N LEU A 153 0.27 -15.54 7.03
CA LEU A 153 0.76 -14.15 7.13
C LEU A 153 0.67 -13.41 5.79
N GLY A 154 0.95 -14.09 4.68
CA GLY A 154 0.82 -13.57 3.33
C GLY A 154 -0.61 -13.18 2.98
N PHE A 155 -1.59 -14.02 3.35
CA PHE A 155 -3.02 -13.68 3.19
C PHE A 155 -3.41 -12.46 4.03
N GLY A 156 -2.88 -12.31 5.25
CA GLY A 156 -3.09 -11.12 6.07
C GLY A 156 -2.53 -9.83 5.46
N ALA A 157 -1.43 -9.93 4.69
CA ALA A 157 -0.77 -8.80 4.05
C ALA A 157 -1.18 -8.58 2.57
N GLN A 158 -2.05 -9.43 2.02
CA GLN A 158 -2.39 -9.42 0.59
C GLN A 158 -2.99 -8.09 0.13
N SER A 159 -3.80 -7.44 0.98
CA SER A 159 -4.41 -6.14 0.68
C SER A 159 -3.37 -5.04 0.55
N LEU A 160 -2.34 -5.03 1.40
CA LEU A 160 -1.26 -4.05 1.34
C LEU A 160 -0.48 -4.15 0.04
N LEU A 161 -0.19 -5.37 -0.41
CA LEU A 161 0.51 -5.58 -1.68
C LEU A 161 -0.33 -5.10 -2.86
N ARG A 162 -1.64 -5.43 -2.85
CA ARG A 162 -2.59 -4.94 -3.86
C ARG A 162 -2.61 -3.42 -3.92
N ASP A 163 -2.68 -2.76 -2.77
CA ASP A 163 -2.68 -1.30 -2.67
C ASP A 163 -1.41 -0.68 -3.28
N VAL A 164 -0.24 -1.24 -2.97
CA VAL A 164 1.04 -0.70 -3.47
C VAL A 164 1.18 -0.89 -4.97
N ILE A 165 0.80 -2.06 -5.50
CA ILE A 165 0.86 -2.33 -6.94
C ILE A 165 -0.12 -1.41 -7.68
N ALA A 166 -1.36 -1.30 -7.21
CA ALA A 166 -2.36 -0.41 -7.80
C ALA A 166 -1.89 1.06 -7.77
N GLY A 167 -1.34 1.52 -6.65
CA GLY A 167 -0.80 2.87 -6.53
C GLY A 167 0.35 3.14 -7.50
N LEU A 168 1.24 2.16 -7.72
CA LEU A 168 2.31 2.27 -8.69
C LEU A 168 1.75 2.33 -10.12
N SER A 169 0.76 1.49 -10.46
CA SER A 169 0.09 1.50 -11.77
C SER A 169 -0.59 2.84 -12.05
N ILE A 170 -1.29 3.42 -11.07
CA ILE A 170 -1.92 4.75 -11.21
C ILE A 170 -0.88 5.81 -11.61
N VAL A 171 0.27 5.83 -10.93
CA VAL A 171 1.36 6.78 -11.20
C VAL A 171 2.03 6.50 -12.54
N PHE A 172 2.28 5.22 -12.85
CA PHE A 172 3.00 4.80 -14.05
C PHE A 172 2.18 5.02 -15.33
N GLU A 173 0.88 4.72 -15.28
CA GLU A 173 -0.05 4.90 -16.39
C GLU A 173 -0.59 6.33 -16.47
N GLY A 174 -0.39 7.15 -15.43
CA GLY A 174 -0.85 8.53 -15.39
C GLY A 174 -2.37 8.65 -15.42
N GLN A 175 -3.09 7.76 -14.74
CA GLN A 175 -4.56 7.72 -14.78
C GLN A 175 -5.19 9.01 -14.23
N TYR A 176 -4.59 9.57 -13.18
CA TYR A 176 -4.93 10.86 -12.59
C TYR A 176 -3.76 11.39 -11.75
N ALA A 177 -3.75 12.70 -11.52
CA ALA A 177 -2.72 13.39 -10.76
C ALA A 177 -3.29 14.17 -9.56
N VAL A 178 -2.39 14.65 -8.70
CA VAL A 178 -2.76 15.58 -7.63
C VAL A 178 -3.32 16.85 -8.26
N GLY A 179 -4.51 17.26 -7.81
CA GLY A 179 -5.26 18.39 -8.34
C GLY A 179 -6.38 18.03 -9.32
N ASP A 180 -6.45 16.77 -9.78
CA ASP A 180 -7.53 16.33 -10.67
C ASP A 180 -8.84 16.17 -9.91
N PHE A 181 -9.96 16.50 -10.56
CA PHE A 181 -11.30 16.21 -10.07
C PHE A 181 -11.70 14.81 -10.56
N ILE A 182 -11.79 13.86 -9.64
CA ILE A 182 -12.06 12.47 -9.96
C ILE A 182 -13.33 11.98 -9.27
N GLU A 183 -13.93 10.98 -9.88
CA GLU A 183 -15.04 10.22 -9.34
C GLU A 183 -14.65 8.75 -9.29
N VAL A 184 -14.66 8.19 -8.09
CA VAL A 184 -14.34 6.79 -7.83
C VAL A 184 -15.62 5.97 -7.97
N SER A 185 -15.58 4.95 -8.82
CA SER A 185 -16.73 4.08 -9.07
C SER A 185 -17.22 3.38 -7.79
N PRO A 186 -18.48 2.93 -7.74
CA PRO A 186 -18.98 2.09 -6.65
C PRO A 186 -18.08 0.86 -6.43
N PRO A 187 -17.88 0.42 -5.17
CA PRO A 187 -18.70 0.71 -3.99
C PRO A 187 -18.30 1.95 -3.17
N GLN A 188 -17.19 2.64 -3.46
CA GLN A 188 -16.82 3.82 -2.66
C GLN A 188 -17.65 5.05 -3.03
N GLY A 189 -17.91 5.27 -4.32
CA GLY A 189 -18.77 6.36 -4.80
C GLY A 189 -18.32 7.76 -4.36
N VAL A 190 -17.01 7.99 -4.26
CA VAL A 190 -16.44 9.25 -3.78
C VAL A 190 -16.08 10.14 -4.95
N THR A 191 -16.53 11.40 -4.90
CA THR A 191 -16.25 12.41 -5.93
C THR A 191 -15.59 13.62 -5.31
N GLY A 192 -14.46 14.07 -5.86
CA GLY A 192 -13.73 15.20 -5.32
C GLY A 192 -12.37 15.45 -5.98
N ILE A 193 -11.62 16.38 -5.40
CA ILE A 193 -10.27 16.74 -5.86
C ILE A 193 -9.23 15.88 -5.15
N VAL A 194 -8.26 15.36 -5.91
CA VAL A 194 -7.13 14.62 -5.35
C VAL A 194 -6.16 15.57 -4.65
N GLU A 195 -6.03 15.46 -3.33
CA GLU A 195 -5.08 16.25 -2.55
C GLU A 195 -3.70 15.60 -2.47
N GLU A 196 -3.67 14.28 -2.31
CA GLU A 196 -2.43 13.53 -2.13
C GLU A 196 -2.56 12.15 -2.78
N LEU A 197 -1.56 11.80 -3.60
CA LEU A 197 -1.43 10.46 -4.19
C LEU A 197 -0.25 9.76 -3.52
N GLY A 198 -0.54 8.87 -2.57
CA GLY A 198 0.44 8.02 -1.91
C GLY A 198 0.57 6.66 -2.60
N LEU A 199 1.62 5.90 -2.25
CA LEU A 199 1.82 4.55 -2.78
C LEU A 199 0.71 3.57 -2.39
N ARG A 200 0.12 3.73 -1.18
CA ARG A 200 -0.93 2.83 -0.68
C ARG A 200 -2.33 3.44 -0.74
N MET A 201 -2.44 4.76 -0.56
CA MET A 201 -3.70 5.45 -0.35
C MET A 201 -3.75 6.70 -1.22
N THR A 202 -4.93 6.99 -1.76
CA THR A 202 -5.26 8.27 -2.38
C THR A 202 -6.15 9.07 -1.44
N LYS A 203 -5.84 10.36 -1.27
CA LYS A 203 -6.61 11.30 -0.46
C LYS A 203 -7.43 12.19 -1.39
N ILE A 204 -8.75 12.12 -1.25
CA ILE A 204 -9.71 12.86 -2.08
C ILE A 204 -10.49 13.80 -1.15
N ARG A 205 -10.60 15.07 -1.54
CA ARG A 205 -11.45 16.04 -0.85
C ARG A 205 -12.72 16.30 -1.66
N SER A 206 -13.86 16.00 -1.07
CA SER A 206 -15.18 16.32 -1.62
C SER A 206 -15.43 17.83 -1.60
N LEU A 207 -16.36 18.29 -2.42
CA LEU A 207 -16.75 19.71 -2.46
C LEU A 207 -17.41 20.19 -1.16
N SER A 208 -18.01 19.27 -0.40
CA SER A 208 -18.51 19.49 0.95
C SER A 208 -17.40 19.71 2.00
N GLY A 209 -16.13 19.52 1.63
CA GLY A 209 -14.97 19.65 2.50
C GLY A 209 -14.53 18.35 3.19
N GLU A 210 -15.31 17.28 3.05
CA GLU A 210 -14.98 15.94 3.56
C GLU A 210 -13.71 15.39 2.90
N VAL A 211 -12.91 14.66 3.68
CA VAL A 211 -11.66 14.06 3.20
C VAL A 211 -11.74 12.55 3.31
N SER A 212 -11.72 11.90 2.15
CA SER A 212 -11.77 10.45 2.00
C SER A 212 -10.38 9.89 1.74
N TYR A 213 -10.00 8.88 2.53
CA TYR A 213 -8.75 8.13 2.34
C TYR A 213 -9.08 6.76 1.77
N ILE A 214 -8.76 6.55 0.49
CA ILE A 214 -9.13 5.33 -0.23
C ILE A 214 -7.86 4.49 -0.49
N PRO A 215 -7.84 3.21 -0.10
CA PRO A 215 -6.76 2.29 -0.50
C PRO A 215 -6.74 2.15 -2.02
N ASN A 216 -5.58 2.29 -2.62
CA ASN A 216 -5.45 2.25 -4.08
C ASN A 216 -5.93 0.91 -4.66
N GLY A 217 -5.77 -0.19 -3.92
CA GLY A 217 -6.21 -1.53 -4.35
C GLY A 217 -7.71 -1.75 -4.25
N ALA A 218 -8.44 -0.83 -3.63
CA ALA A 218 -9.90 -0.83 -3.57
C ALA A 218 -10.53 -0.04 -4.73
N ILE A 219 -9.73 0.74 -5.47
CA ILE A 219 -10.20 1.54 -6.60
C ILE A 219 -10.33 0.63 -7.82
N LEU A 220 -11.58 0.31 -8.19
CA LEU A 220 -11.88 -0.56 -9.33
C LEU A 220 -12.00 0.21 -10.64
N GLY A 221 -12.43 1.46 -10.57
CA GLY A 221 -12.70 2.33 -11.71
C GLY A 221 -12.73 3.79 -11.29
N ILE A 222 -12.31 4.65 -12.21
CA ILE A 222 -12.20 6.09 -11.98
C ILE A 222 -12.65 6.81 -13.22
N THR A 223 -13.45 7.85 -13.01
CA THR A 223 -13.76 8.85 -14.02
C THR A 223 -12.96 10.11 -13.68
N ASN A 224 -11.95 10.41 -14.49
CA ASN A 224 -11.24 11.69 -14.37
C ASN A 224 -12.00 12.74 -15.17
N HIS A 225 -12.54 13.74 -14.48
CA HIS A 225 -13.24 14.85 -15.11
C HIS A 225 -12.20 15.84 -15.63
N VAL A 226 -11.73 15.59 -16.85
CA VAL A 226 -10.76 16.34 -17.68
C VAL A 226 -10.25 17.65 -17.05
N SER A 227 -8.97 17.63 -16.67
CA SER A 227 -8.06 18.75 -16.36
C SER A 227 -8.72 20.11 -16.16
N GLY A 228 -9.36 20.28 -15.00
CA GLY A 228 -9.70 21.57 -14.41
C GLY A 228 -10.76 22.42 -15.10
N ARG A 229 -11.30 22.06 -16.28
CA ARG A 229 -12.34 22.86 -16.93
C ARG A 229 -13.27 22.04 -17.82
N GLN A 230 -14.56 22.07 -17.51
CA GLN A 230 -15.61 21.54 -18.37
C GLN A 230 -16.17 22.64 -19.26
N ARG A 231 -16.45 22.29 -20.52
CA ARG A 231 -17.14 23.17 -21.47
C ARG A 231 -18.53 22.61 -21.77
N PHE A 232 -19.48 23.51 -21.80
CA PHE A 232 -20.87 23.24 -22.09
C PHE A 232 -21.30 24.02 -23.31
N ASN A 233 -22.12 23.38 -24.15
CA ASN A 233 -22.94 24.06 -25.13
C ASN A 233 -24.37 24.09 -24.60
N VAL A 234 -24.99 25.26 -24.70
CA VAL A 234 -26.41 25.47 -24.43
C VAL A 234 -27.05 25.90 -25.73
N GLU A 235 -27.93 25.08 -26.27
CA GLU A 235 -28.72 25.39 -27.47
C GLU A 235 -30.09 25.92 -27.06
N VAL A 236 -30.40 27.13 -27.49
CA VAL A 236 -31.64 27.83 -27.19
C VAL A 236 -32.32 28.18 -28.50
N GLN A 237 -33.63 27.95 -28.58
CA GLN A 237 -34.44 28.41 -29.70
C GLN A 237 -35.55 29.32 -29.19
N VAL A 238 -35.55 30.56 -29.69
CA VAL A 238 -36.49 31.61 -29.30
C VAL A 238 -37.41 32.00 -30.45
N SER A 239 -38.54 32.63 -30.12
CA SER A 239 -39.61 33.01 -31.05
C SER A 239 -39.18 34.03 -32.09
N ASP A 240 -38.37 35.00 -31.69
CA ASP A 240 -38.07 36.19 -32.50
C ASP A 240 -36.70 36.80 -32.14
N ALA A 241 -36.31 37.84 -32.90
CA ALA A 241 -35.05 38.54 -32.71
C ALA A 241 -34.98 39.36 -31.42
N GLU A 242 -36.10 39.84 -30.89
CA GLU A 242 -36.17 40.62 -29.65
C GLU A 242 -35.87 39.73 -28.44
N ALA A 243 -36.50 38.56 -28.39
CA ALA A 243 -36.21 37.52 -27.43
C ALA A 243 -34.73 37.11 -27.48
N ALA A 244 -34.14 37.00 -28.67
CA ALA A 244 -32.73 36.68 -28.82
C ALA A 244 -31.80 37.76 -28.21
N GLU A 245 -32.13 39.04 -28.35
CA GLU A 245 -31.37 40.14 -27.71
C GLU A 245 -31.50 40.11 -26.18
N ASN A 246 -32.68 39.78 -25.65
CA ASN A 246 -32.89 39.63 -24.21
C ASN A 246 -32.01 38.52 -23.63
N VAL A 247 -31.89 37.39 -24.36
CA VAL A 247 -30.95 36.32 -23.98
C VAL A 247 -29.52 36.86 -23.94
N LEU A 248 -29.05 37.53 -25.00
CA LEU A 248 -27.67 38.06 -25.06
C LEU A 248 -27.38 39.03 -23.92
N THR A 249 -28.30 39.95 -23.64
CA THR A 249 -28.17 40.92 -22.55
C THR A 249 -28.03 40.20 -21.20
N SER A 250 -28.81 39.13 -20.98
CA SER A 250 -28.73 38.34 -19.75
C SER A 250 -27.39 37.60 -19.57
N LEU A 251 -26.66 37.31 -20.66
CA LEU A 251 -25.37 36.63 -20.61
C LEU A 251 -24.24 37.57 -20.18
N ASP A 252 -24.26 38.82 -20.66
CA ASP A 252 -23.21 39.81 -20.36
C ASP A 252 -23.17 40.15 -18.85
N GLU A 253 -24.31 40.10 -18.19
CA GLU A 253 -24.43 40.28 -16.74
C GLU A 253 -23.95 39.06 -15.92
N ALA A 254 -23.64 37.93 -16.55
CA ALA A 254 -23.33 36.67 -15.88
C ALA A 254 -21.82 36.37 -15.76
N THR A 255 -20.96 37.38 -15.93
CA THR A 255 -19.53 37.18 -16.21
C THR A 255 -18.71 36.61 -15.04
N GLU A 256 -19.09 36.82 -13.79
CA GLU A 256 -18.20 36.56 -12.63
C GLU A 256 -18.16 35.13 -12.10
N LEU A 257 -19.19 34.30 -12.32
CA LEU A 257 -19.24 32.94 -11.75
C LEU A 257 -18.61 31.86 -12.63
N TYR A 258 -18.26 32.17 -13.89
CA TYR A 258 -17.79 31.19 -14.86
C TYR A 258 -16.29 31.35 -15.11
N LEU A 259 -15.59 30.22 -15.29
CA LEU A 259 -14.20 30.23 -15.75
C LEU A 259 -14.08 30.81 -17.16
N ASN A 260 -15.02 30.45 -18.03
CA ASN A 260 -15.22 31.09 -19.31
C ASN A 260 -16.65 31.61 -19.34
N PRO A 261 -16.84 32.94 -19.37
CA PRO A 261 -18.17 33.52 -19.34
C PRO A 261 -19.02 33.02 -20.52
N PRO A 262 -20.33 32.86 -20.28
CA PRO A 262 -21.24 32.39 -21.31
C PRO A 262 -21.23 33.39 -22.47
N ARG A 263 -20.95 32.91 -23.67
CA ARG A 263 -20.91 33.75 -24.87
C ARG A 263 -21.63 33.09 -26.02
N LEU A 264 -22.20 33.92 -26.90
CA LEU A 264 -22.78 33.44 -28.14
C LEU A 264 -21.67 32.86 -29.04
N ALA A 265 -21.80 31.59 -29.40
CA ALA A 265 -20.94 30.96 -30.39
C ALA A 265 -21.56 31.00 -31.78
N GLU A 266 -22.87 30.78 -31.91
CA GLU A 266 -23.57 30.62 -33.18
C GLU A 266 -24.96 31.23 -33.07
N ARG A 267 -25.41 31.94 -34.11
CA ARG A 267 -26.78 32.43 -34.24
C ARG A 267 -27.25 32.14 -35.66
N SER A 268 -28.41 31.51 -35.78
CA SER A 268 -29.06 31.23 -37.06
C SER A 268 -30.53 31.59 -36.96
N GLU A 269 -31.06 32.27 -37.96
CA GLU A 269 -32.47 32.60 -38.06
C GLU A 269 -33.15 31.60 -39.02
N THR A 270 -34.30 31.08 -38.61
CA THR A 270 -35.13 30.18 -39.42
C THR A 270 -36.02 31.00 -40.34
N GLU A 271 -36.46 30.45 -41.47
CA GLU A 271 -37.44 31.09 -42.37
C GLU A 271 -38.74 31.50 -41.64
N ASP A 272 -39.11 30.81 -40.56
CA ASP A 272 -40.26 31.12 -39.71
C ASP A 272 -40.03 32.32 -38.75
N GLY A 273 -38.89 33.01 -38.82
CA GLY A 273 -38.51 34.12 -37.92
C GLY A 273 -37.96 33.71 -36.55
N ARG A 274 -37.94 32.40 -36.26
CA ARG A 274 -37.37 31.84 -35.01
C ARG A 274 -35.85 31.87 -35.02
N VAL A 275 -35.25 32.26 -33.91
CA VAL A 275 -33.79 32.37 -33.78
C VAL A 275 -33.25 31.20 -32.96
N ARG A 276 -32.27 30.48 -33.52
CA ARG A 276 -31.50 29.45 -32.84
C ARG A 276 -30.16 30.03 -32.41
N MET A 277 -29.81 29.84 -31.14
CA MET A 277 -28.58 30.32 -30.53
C MET A 277 -27.83 29.16 -29.89
N ARG A 278 -26.52 29.11 -30.11
CA ARG A 278 -25.63 28.21 -29.38
C ARG A 278 -24.71 29.04 -28.50
N ILE A 279 -24.86 28.86 -27.20
CA ILE A 279 -24.10 29.56 -26.16
C ILE A 279 -23.06 28.59 -25.62
N VAL A 280 -21.84 29.08 -25.40
CA VAL A 280 -20.75 28.29 -24.83
C VAL A 280 -20.33 28.87 -23.49
N ALA A 281 -20.23 28.01 -22.48
CA ALA A 281 -19.79 28.38 -21.14
C ALA A 281 -18.74 27.38 -20.65
N GLY A 282 -17.81 27.85 -19.82
CA GLY A 282 -16.79 27.01 -19.20
C GLY A 282 -16.80 27.16 -17.69
N VAL A 283 -16.82 26.04 -16.99
CA VAL A 283 -16.89 25.97 -15.52
C VAL A 283 -15.91 24.95 -14.98
N LEU A 284 -15.64 25.03 -13.67
CA LEU A 284 -15.00 23.91 -12.98
C LEU A 284 -15.93 22.70 -13.04
N PRO A 285 -15.41 21.46 -13.11
CA PRO A 285 -16.25 20.25 -13.06
C PRO A 285 -17.23 20.24 -11.89
N SER A 286 -16.80 20.77 -10.74
CA SER A 286 -17.60 20.93 -9.53
C SER A 286 -18.75 21.93 -9.61
N MET A 287 -18.74 22.80 -10.62
CA MET A 287 -19.71 23.86 -10.85
C MET A 287 -20.54 23.60 -12.12
N ALA A 288 -20.66 22.33 -12.54
CA ALA A 288 -21.51 21.94 -13.68
C ALA A 288 -22.95 22.46 -13.56
N TRP A 289 -23.51 22.43 -12.34
CA TRP A 289 -24.85 22.95 -12.01
C TRP A 289 -25.04 24.42 -12.39
N LEU A 290 -23.96 25.21 -12.42
CA LEU A 290 -24.02 26.62 -12.80
C LEU A 290 -24.45 26.78 -14.27
N VAL A 291 -24.10 25.83 -15.14
CA VAL A 291 -24.56 25.81 -16.53
C VAL A 291 -25.86 25.02 -16.67
N GLU A 292 -25.93 23.83 -16.06
CA GLU A 292 -27.06 22.91 -16.22
C GLU A 292 -28.37 23.48 -15.65
N GLU A 293 -28.30 24.26 -14.56
CA GLU A 293 -29.45 24.84 -13.88
C GLU A 293 -29.44 26.37 -13.97
N HIS A 294 -28.43 27.02 -13.37
CA HIS A 294 -28.47 28.47 -13.16
C HIS A 294 -28.47 29.28 -14.47
N LEU A 295 -27.64 28.90 -15.45
CA LEU A 295 -27.64 29.54 -16.77
C LEU A 295 -28.94 29.32 -17.52
N VAL A 296 -29.50 28.11 -17.47
CA VAL A 296 -30.75 27.77 -18.14
C VAL A 296 -31.92 28.54 -17.54
N GLU A 297 -32.02 28.61 -16.21
CA GLU A 297 -33.04 29.39 -15.52
C GLU A 297 -32.94 30.88 -15.83
N ARG A 298 -31.72 31.42 -15.88
CA ARG A 298 -31.48 32.83 -16.25
C ARG A 298 -31.95 33.12 -17.68
N ILE A 299 -31.62 32.23 -18.63
CA ILE A 299 -32.10 32.33 -20.01
C ILE A 299 -33.63 32.27 -20.04
N LYS A 300 -34.24 31.29 -19.35
CA LYS A 300 -35.70 31.16 -19.26
C LYS A 300 -36.36 32.43 -18.68
N ALA A 301 -35.76 33.03 -17.65
CA ALA A 301 -36.27 34.24 -17.03
C ALA A 301 -36.14 35.49 -17.92
N ALA A 302 -35.08 35.57 -18.73
CA ALA A 302 -34.84 36.72 -19.62
C ALA A 302 -35.85 36.82 -20.77
N VAL A 303 -36.28 35.68 -21.33
CA VAL A 303 -37.25 35.64 -22.45
C VAL A 303 -38.68 35.28 -22.05
N GLY A 304 -38.86 34.61 -20.91
CA GLY A 304 -40.15 34.05 -20.49
C GLY A 304 -40.50 32.76 -21.23
N GLU A 305 -41.26 31.88 -20.58
CA GLU A 305 -41.56 30.53 -21.09
C GLU A 305 -42.26 30.51 -22.47
N LYS A 306 -43.08 31.53 -22.76
CA LYS A 306 -43.86 31.60 -24.01
C LYS A 306 -43.00 31.94 -25.24
N ALA A 307 -41.84 32.55 -25.05
CA ALA A 307 -40.93 32.94 -26.12
C ALA A 307 -39.93 31.82 -26.46
N LEU A 308 -39.91 30.73 -25.70
CA LEU A 308 -39.07 29.56 -25.97
C LEU A 308 -39.80 28.59 -26.90
N ALA A 309 -39.18 28.24 -28.02
CA ALA A 309 -39.73 27.22 -28.93
C ALA A 309 -39.56 25.79 -28.37
N ALA A 310 -38.55 25.59 -27.52
CA ALA A 310 -38.26 24.35 -26.83
C ALA A 310 -37.42 24.63 -25.56
N GLU A 311 -37.32 23.66 -24.67
CA GLU A 311 -36.41 23.76 -23.53
C GLU A 311 -34.94 23.86 -24.00
N PRO A 312 -34.12 24.71 -23.36
CA PRO A 312 -32.70 24.79 -23.67
C PRO A 312 -32.00 23.43 -23.53
N LEU A 313 -31.31 23.00 -24.58
CA LEU A 313 -30.56 21.75 -24.56
C LEU A 313 -29.13 22.02 -24.07
N VAL A 314 -28.77 21.43 -22.94
CA VAL A 314 -27.43 21.53 -22.36
C VAL A 314 -26.66 20.23 -22.58
N TYR A 315 -25.47 20.32 -23.16
CA TYR A 315 -24.59 19.16 -23.31
C TYR A 315 -23.12 19.50 -23.12
N LYS A 316 -22.38 18.56 -22.54
CA LYS A 316 -20.93 18.65 -22.31
C LYS A 316 -20.18 18.39 -23.60
N VAL A 317 -19.14 19.18 -23.84
CA VAL A 317 -18.29 19.06 -25.02
C VAL A 317 -16.84 18.93 -24.61
N ASP A 318 -16.24 17.79 -24.91
CA ASP A 318 -14.80 17.60 -24.79
C ASP A 318 -14.09 18.03 -26.08
N GLN A 319 -13.21 19.03 -25.97
CA GLN A 319 -12.41 19.49 -27.11
C GLN A 319 -11.42 18.44 -27.59
N ALA A 320 -10.90 17.58 -26.70
CA ALA A 320 -9.99 16.53 -27.13
C ALA A 320 -10.72 15.51 -28.01
N ASN A 321 -11.95 15.14 -27.62
CA ASN A 321 -12.79 14.26 -28.43
C ASN A 321 -13.23 14.92 -29.75
N LEU A 322 -13.59 16.20 -29.75
CA LEU A 322 -13.93 16.91 -31.00
C LEU A 322 -12.76 16.96 -31.99
N ARG A 323 -11.51 17.16 -31.51
CA ARG A 323 -10.32 17.13 -32.36
C ARG A 323 -10.10 15.75 -32.98
N ARG A 324 -10.27 14.67 -32.19
CA ARG A 324 -10.16 13.29 -32.69
C ARG A 324 -11.22 12.96 -33.72
N VAL A 325 -12.46 13.40 -33.49
CA VAL A 325 -13.55 13.22 -34.47
C VAL A 325 -13.26 13.98 -35.75
N ARG A 326 -12.72 15.20 -35.68
CA ARG A 326 -12.29 15.97 -36.85
C ARG A 326 -11.26 15.20 -37.67
N ASP A 327 -10.25 14.63 -37.03
CA ASP A 327 -9.19 13.89 -37.72
C ASP A 327 -9.71 12.59 -38.39
N LEU A 328 -10.94 12.15 -38.05
CA LEU A 328 -11.63 11.02 -38.68
C LEU A 328 -12.60 11.43 -39.80
N LEU A 329 -12.87 12.74 -39.97
CA LEU A 329 -13.72 13.22 -41.05
C LEU A 329 -12.96 13.10 -42.39
N PRO A 330 -13.54 12.53 -43.44
CA PRO A 330 -12.96 12.54 -44.78
C PRO A 330 -12.68 13.97 -45.24
N GLU A 331 -11.59 14.24 -45.95
CA GLU A 331 -11.25 15.58 -46.47
C GLU A 331 -12.38 16.21 -47.32
N GLU A 332 -13.25 15.38 -47.91
CA GLU A 332 -14.44 15.83 -48.66
C GLU A 332 -15.52 16.46 -47.75
N ALA A 333 -15.60 16.04 -46.48
CA ALA A 333 -16.46 16.65 -45.48
C ALA A 333 -15.90 18.00 -45.02
N GLU A 334 -14.57 18.15 -44.94
CA GLU A 334 -13.94 19.44 -44.62
C GLU A 334 -14.21 20.51 -45.69
N ARG A 335 -14.23 20.15 -46.98
CA ARG A 335 -14.60 21.06 -48.07
C ARG A 335 -16.04 21.56 -48.03
N ASN A 336 -16.94 20.79 -47.41
CA ASN A 336 -18.37 21.11 -47.28
C ASN A 336 -18.73 21.61 -45.87
N LEU A 337 -17.75 21.76 -44.97
CA LEU A 337 -18.00 22.43 -43.70
C LEU A 337 -18.39 23.88 -44.01
N PRO A 338 -19.54 24.37 -43.52
CA PRO A 338 -19.87 25.78 -43.64
C PRO A 338 -18.73 26.62 -43.04
N ARG A 339 -18.38 27.75 -43.66
CA ARG A 339 -17.24 28.62 -43.25
C ARG A 339 -17.27 29.02 -41.77
N GLU A 340 -18.43 28.91 -41.13
CA GLU A 340 -18.62 29.13 -39.69
C GLU A 340 -18.02 28.01 -38.81
N ALA A 341 -17.96 26.77 -39.29
CA ALA A 341 -17.35 25.64 -38.60
C ALA A 341 -15.81 25.75 -38.59
N GLU A 342 -15.16 26.21 -39.67
CA GLU A 342 -13.71 26.44 -39.72
C GLU A 342 -13.22 27.40 -38.62
N LYS A 343 -14.00 28.45 -38.32
CA LYS A 343 -13.66 29.44 -37.28
C LYS A 343 -13.78 28.90 -35.85
N LYS A 344 -14.51 27.80 -35.66
CA LYS A 344 -14.76 27.15 -34.36
C LYS A 344 -13.83 25.97 -34.08
N LEU A 345 -13.06 25.57 -35.08
CA LEU A 345 -12.14 24.44 -35.08
C LEU A 345 -10.66 24.85 -34.88
N LYS A 346 -10.35 26.16 -34.83
CA LYS A 346 -9.09 26.72 -34.29
C LYS A 346 -9.29 27.09 -32.82
#